data_AF-A0A7S0M563-F1
#
_entry.id   AF-A0A7S0M563-F1
#
_cell.length_a   1.000
_cell.length_b   1.000
_cell.length_c   1.000
_cell.angle_alpha   90.00
_cell.angle_beta   90.00
_cell.angle_gamma   90.00
#
_symmetry.space_group_name_H-M   'P 1'
#
loop_
_entity.id
_entity.type
_entity.pdbx_description
1 polymer ?
#
loop_
_entity_poly.entity_id
_entity_poly.type
_entity_poly.pdbx_seq_one_letter_code
_entity_poly.pdbx_strand_id
1 'polypeptide(L)'
;EKRIGGNHKTVPRQLKPQHSTPLDKPNQACSKETLFSWRRMKYSSGDHYSQELGVDNLDQLFVQAWCLEPVLLCKARSWADSTGGHFPLSTKQGYVRYSSFNGNVEKQIKWGKVKAVQRSIEKVVRIYKKDVSRLVDLCRQCIAFENLEDLAACVRAVITDSEVKVVRIKNRLSPDYDSNTSKGYRDVAINMCINSQTTIDLGINTHICELQLILKSFAALKSEAGHARYVTFRNMRAE
;
A
#
# COMPACT_ATOMS: atom_id res chain seq x y z
N GLU A 1 72.07 -22.90 -21.56
CA GLU A 1 73.15 -23.37 -20.66
C GLU A 1 73.21 -22.51 -19.39
N LYS A 2 73.43 -23.15 -18.22
CA LYS A 2 74.04 -22.69 -16.94
C LYS A 2 73.51 -21.36 -16.30
N ARG A 3 72.75 -21.38 -15.17
CA ARG A 3 73.18 -21.36 -13.72
C ARG A 3 74.43 -20.49 -13.48
N ILE A 4 74.52 -19.53 -12.53
CA ILE A 4 74.56 -19.55 -11.03
C ILE A 4 74.58 -18.04 -10.64
N GLY A 5 73.88 -17.45 -9.67
CA GLY A 5 73.81 -17.68 -8.22
C GLY A 5 74.52 -16.52 -7.47
N GLY A 6 73.84 -15.87 -6.52
CA GLY A 6 74.40 -14.76 -5.73
C GLY A 6 73.48 -14.38 -4.57
N ASN A 7 73.69 -15.04 -3.44
CA ASN A 7 72.90 -15.03 -2.22
C ASN A 7 73.50 -14.01 -1.23
N HIS A 8 72.70 -13.12 -0.62
CA HIS A 8 73.06 -12.56 0.68
C HIS A 8 71.90 -12.72 1.66
N LYS A 9 72.19 -13.52 2.69
CA LYS A 9 71.37 -13.80 3.87
C LYS A 9 71.54 -12.67 4.88
N THR A 10 70.43 -12.28 5.52
CA THR A 10 70.38 -11.98 6.97
C THR A 10 68.97 -12.27 7.49
N VAL A 11 68.91 -13.00 8.60
CA VAL A 11 67.76 -13.57 9.32
C VAL A 11 68.03 -13.25 10.82
N PRO A 12 67.12 -13.39 11.79
CA PRO A 12 65.74 -12.92 11.97
C PRO A 12 65.58 -12.06 13.26
N ARG A 13 64.43 -11.40 13.48
CA ARG A 13 63.99 -11.14 14.88
C ARG A 13 62.47 -11.08 15.06
N GLN A 14 61.95 -12.21 15.53
CA GLN A 14 60.92 -12.47 16.54
C GLN A 14 59.49 -11.87 16.47
N LEU A 15 58.56 -12.84 16.39
CA LEU A 15 57.09 -12.87 16.63
C LEU A 15 56.68 -12.31 18.02
N LYS A 16 55.48 -11.75 18.24
CA LYS A 16 54.09 -12.31 18.32
C LYS A 16 53.11 -11.17 18.74
N PRO A 17 51.76 -11.33 18.86
CA PRO A 17 50.83 -12.33 18.30
C PRO A 17 49.54 -11.75 17.64
N GLN A 18 48.93 -12.57 16.77
CA GLN A 18 47.49 -12.88 16.58
C GLN A 18 46.40 -11.82 16.89
N HIS A 19 45.54 -11.54 15.89
CA HIS A 19 44.11 -11.89 15.99
C HIS A 19 43.46 -12.00 14.61
N SER A 20 42.69 -13.07 14.46
CA SER A 20 41.89 -13.52 13.31
C SER A 20 40.65 -12.66 13.04
N THR A 21 40.27 -12.57 11.77
CA THR A 21 38.96 -12.12 11.24
C THR A 21 37.76 -12.67 12.01
N PRO A 22 36.61 -11.96 12.01
CA PRO A 22 35.57 -12.37 11.07
C PRO A 22 34.75 -11.21 10.44
N LEU A 23 34.52 -11.35 9.13
CA LEU A 23 33.27 -11.04 8.40
C LEU A 23 32.15 -10.40 9.25
N ASP A 24 31.91 -9.11 9.05
CA ASP A 24 30.72 -8.45 9.57
C ASP A 24 29.48 -8.94 8.83
N LYS A 25 28.68 -9.70 9.59
CA LYS A 25 27.33 -10.13 9.24
C LYS A 25 26.38 -8.92 9.20
N PRO A 26 25.32 -8.95 8.37
CA PRO A 26 24.27 -7.95 8.41
C PRO A 26 23.46 -8.18 9.70
N ASN A 27 23.38 -7.15 10.54
CA ASN A 27 22.61 -7.25 11.77
C ASN A 27 21.91 -5.92 12.05
N GLN A 28 20.65 -5.83 11.66
CA GLN A 28 19.64 -5.60 12.70
C GLN A 28 18.27 -6.09 12.27
N ALA A 29 17.82 -7.06 13.05
CA ALA A 29 16.51 -7.67 13.00
C ALA A 29 15.40 -6.63 12.98
N CYS A 30 14.54 -6.71 11.96
CA CYS A 30 13.16 -6.27 12.06
C CYS A 30 12.52 -7.17 13.14
N SER A 31 12.40 -6.64 14.36
CA SER A 31 11.89 -7.40 15.49
C SER A 31 10.45 -7.84 15.21
N LYS A 32 10.10 -9.05 15.63
CA LYS A 32 8.75 -9.63 15.45
C LYS A 32 7.63 -8.78 16.09
N GLU A 33 7.98 -7.76 16.85
CA GLU A 33 7.07 -6.81 17.50
C GLU A 33 6.59 -5.69 16.58
N THR A 34 7.32 -5.33 15.51
CA THR A 34 6.89 -4.26 14.59
C THR A 34 5.70 -4.67 13.72
N LEU A 35 5.45 -5.99 13.58
CA LEU A 35 4.31 -6.52 12.84
C LEU A 35 3.00 -6.55 13.64
N PHE A 36 3.05 -6.40 14.97
CA PHE A 36 1.88 -6.58 15.85
C PHE A 36 1.31 -5.27 16.43
N SER A 37 1.96 -4.11 16.25
CA SER A 37 1.50 -2.84 16.86
C SER A 37 0.71 -1.90 15.91
N TRP A 38 -0.06 -2.43 14.95
CA TRP A 38 -0.90 -1.61 14.06
C TRP A 38 -2.14 -1.03 14.77
N ARG A 39 -1.93 -0.30 15.88
CA ARG A 39 -2.97 0.39 16.65
C ARG A 39 -3.33 1.71 15.97
N ARG A 40 -4.50 1.71 15.34
CA ARG A 40 -5.51 2.79 15.28
C ARG A 40 -5.01 4.22 15.59
N MET A 41 -4.41 4.90 14.61
CA MET A 41 -4.45 6.36 14.60
C MET A 41 -5.90 6.81 14.33
N LYS A 42 -6.53 7.39 15.35
CA LYS A 42 -7.76 8.17 15.22
C LYS A 42 -7.37 9.50 14.56
N TYR A 43 -8.19 10.00 13.63
CA TYR A 43 -8.05 11.39 13.20
C TYR A 43 -8.33 12.27 14.43
N SER A 44 -7.32 12.91 14.99
CA SER A 44 -7.50 13.99 15.94
C SER A 44 -8.27 15.09 15.23
N SER A 45 -9.28 15.64 15.90
CA SER A 45 -10.17 16.69 15.39
C SER A 45 -9.48 18.05 15.14
N GLY A 46 -8.15 18.10 15.14
CA GLY A 46 -7.36 19.33 15.12
C GLY A 46 -6.04 19.25 14.34
N ASP A 47 -5.81 18.20 13.55
CA ASP A 47 -4.60 18.15 12.71
C ASP A 47 -4.81 19.03 11.47
N HIS A 48 -4.06 20.13 11.36
CA HIS A 48 -4.05 21.08 10.25
C HIS A 48 -3.48 20.46 8.94
N TYR A 49 -4.09 19.40 8.42
CA TYR A 49 -3.64 18.71 7.18
C TYR A 49 -3.85 19.53 5.91
N SER A 50 -4.73 20.54 5.92
CA SER A 50 -5.02 21.37 4.75
C SER A 50 -3.79 22.12 4.24
N GLN A 51 -2.91 22.58 5.13
CA GLN A 51 -1.69 23.33 4.74
C GLN A 51 -0.61 22.43 4.12
N GLU A 52 -0.45 21.18 4.58
CA GLU A 52 0.57 20.26 4.04
C GLU A 52 0.12 19.55 2.75
N LEU A 53 -1.20 19.30 2.59
CA LEU A 53 -1.74 18.66 1.39
C LEU A 53 -2.01 19.66 0.26
N GLY A 54 -2.18 20.95 0.58
CA GLY A 54 -2.34 22.02 -0.39
C GLY A 54 -3.59 21.89 -1.26
N VAL A 55 -4.68 21.32 -0.73
CA VAL A 55 -5.94 21.16 -1.45
C VAL A 55 -7.06 21.95 -0.78
N ASP A 56 -7.60 22.92 -1.52
CA ASP A 56 -8.60 23.87 -1.01
C ASP A 56 -10.02 23.59 -1.54
N ASN A 57 -10.15 22.84 -2.63
CA ASN A 57 -11.45 22.56 -3.24
C ASN A 57 -11.51 21.17 -3.88
N LEU A 58 -12.75 20.74 -4.20
CA LEU A 58 -13.00 19.43 -4.80
C LEU A 58 -12.42 19.31 -6.21
N ASP A 59 -12.47 20.35 -7.03
CA ASP A 59 -12.01 20.29 -8.42
C ASP A 59 -10.51 19.99 -8.48
N GLN A 60 -9.72 20.70 -7.67
CA GLN A 60 -8.29 20.44 -7.49
C GLN A 60 -8.05 19.00 -7.03
N LEU A 61 -8.81 18.51 -6.04
CA LEU A 61 -8.68 17.15 -5.53
C LEU A 61 -9.00 16.10 -6.61
N PHE A 62 -10.00 16.35 -7.46
CA PHE A 62 -10.37 15.48 -8.57
C PHE A 62 -9.31 15.47 -9.67
N VAL A 63 -8.79 16.64 -10.05
CA VAL A 63 -7.71 16.75 -11.04
C VAL A 63 -6.48 15.97 -10.57
N GLN A 64 -6.06 16.18 -9.33
CA GLN A 64 -4.95 15.41 -8.76
C GLN A 64 -5.24 13.90 -8.76
N ALA A 65 -6.45 13.48 -8.40
CA ALA A 65 -6.83 12.08 -8.39
C ALA A 65 -6.80 11.45 -9.79
N TRP A 66 -7.25 12.17 -10.83
CA TRP A 66 -7.19 11.70 -12.22
C TRP A 66 -5.75 11.59 -12.73
N CYS A 67 -4.88 12.54 -12.39
CA CYS A 67 -3.47 12.47 -12.74
C CYS A 67 -2.74 11.33 -12.00
N LEU A 68 -3.12 11.04 -10.76
CA LEU A 68 -2.49 10.00 -9.94
C LEU A 68 -2.96 8.57 -10.31
N GLU A 69 -4.18 8.41 -10.81
CA GLU A 69 -4.79 7.12 -11.12
C GLU A 69 -3.90 6.16 -11.93
N PRO A 70 -3.28 6.57 -13.06
CA PRO A 70 -2.39 5.68 -13.80
C PRO A 70 -1.13 5.28 -13.01
N VAL A 71 -0.59 6.20 -12.19
CA VAL A 71 0.58 5.92 -11.35
C VAL A 71 0.25 4.89 -10.27
N LEU A 72 -0.88 5.08 -9.58
CA LEU A 72 -1.36 4.13 -8.58
C LEU A 72 -1.65 2.76 -9.20
N LEU A 73 -2.21 2.74 -10.40
CA LEU A 73 -2.48 1.51 -11.13
C LEU A 73 -1.19 0.75 -11.46
N CYS A 74 -0.15 1.44 -11.94
CA CYS A 74 1.18 0.85 -12.17
C CYS A 74 1.77 0.24 -10.88
N LYS A 75 1.69 0.97 -9.76
CA LYS A 75 2.14 0.46 -8.45
C LYS A 75 1.35 -0.76 -8.00
N ALA A 76 0.02 -0.72 -8.09
CA ALA A 76 -0.85 -1.82 -7.72
C ALA A 76 -0.55 -3.09 -8.54
N ARG A 77 -0.26 -2.94 -9.83
CA ARG A 77 0.18 -4.03 -10.71
C ARG A 77 1.51 -4.63 -10.26
N SER A 78 2.51 -3.79 -10.01
CA SER A 78 3.83 -4.24 -9.53
C SER A 78 3.74 -4.99 -8.20
N TRP A 79 2.95 -4.49 -7.25
CA TRP A 79 2.76 -5.18 -5.98
C TRP A 79 1.98 -6.49 -6.16
N ALA A 80 0.94 -6.51 -7.00
CA ALA A 80 0.20 -7.74 -7.28
C ALA A 80 1.09 -8.79 -7.97
N ASP A 81 1.93 -8.40 -8.92
CA ASP A 81 2.85 -9.29 -9.63
C ASP A 81 3.82 -9.98 -8.65
N SER A 82 4.47 -9.17 -7.82
CA SER A 82 5.50 -9.63 -6.87
C SER A 82 4.95 -10.42 -5.68
N THR A 83 3.65 -10.32 -5.38
CA THR A 83 3.04 -10.92 -4.17
C THR A 83 1.89 -11.86 -4.45
N GLY A 84 1.66 -12.27 -5.70
CA GLY A 84 0.57 -13.19 -6.04
C GLY A 84 -0.83 -12.56 -5.92
N GLY A 85 -0.92 -11.25 -6.09
CA GLY A 85 -2.17 -10.51 -6.09
C GLY A 85 -3.06 -10.82 -7.28
N HIS A 86 -4.36 -10.65 -7.07
CA HIS A 86 -5.39 -10.91 -8.06
C HIS A 86 -6.27 -9.68 -8.25
N PHE A 87 -6.86 -9.57 -9.44
CA PHE A 87 -7.85 -8.55 -9.75
C PHE A 87 -9.18 -9.16 -10.22
N PRO A 88 -10.32 -8.52 -9.93
CA PRO A 88 -11.62 -9.00 -10.36
C PRO A 88 -11.79 -8.85 -11.87
N LEU A 89 -12.48 -9.81 -12.50
CA LEU A 89 -12.84 -9.73 -13.92
C LEU A 89 -14.08 -8.82 -14.12
N SER A 90 -14.16 -8.17 -15.28
CA SER A 90 -15.24 -7.24 -15.65
C SER A 90 -16.49 -7.95 -16.16
N THR A 91 -16.31 -9.09 -16.84
CA THR A 91 -17.38 -9.82 -17.55
C THR A 91 -17.84 -11.10 -16.86
N LYS A 92 -17.10 -11.58 -15.84
CA LYS A 92 -17.41 -12.82 -15.12
C LYS A 92 -17.18 -12.65 -13.63
N GLN A 93 -17.94 -13.38 -12.81
CA GLN A 93 -17.58 -13.57 -11.40
C GLN A 93 -16.28 -14.35 -11.33
N GLY A 94 -15.20 -13.72 -10.87
CA GLY A 94 -13.90 -14.35 -10.81
C GLY A 94 -12.77 -13.37 -10.56
N TYR A 95 -11.62 -13.93 -10.23
CA TYR A 95 -10.38 -13.21 -10.00
C TYR A 95 -9.29 -13.84 -10.86
N VAL A 96 -8.37 -13.02 -11.34
CA VAL A 96 -7.23 -13.46 -12.13
C VAL A 96 -5.94 -13.02 -11.46
N ARG A 97 -4.97 -13.94 -11.35
CA ARG A 97 -3.66 -13.69 -10.75
C ARG A 97 -2.81 -12.85 -11.70
N TYR A 98 -2.31 -11.70 -11.24
CA TYR A 98 -1.65 -10.73 -12.11
C TYR A 98 -0.35 -11.22 -12.76
N SER A 99 0.39 -12.14 -12.13
CA SER A 99 1.64 -12.68 -12.69
C SER A 99 1.44 -13.75 -13.77
N SER A 100 0.24 -14.31 -13.94
CA SER A 100 -0.04 -15.37 -14.91
C SER A 100 -0.45 -14.83 -16.29
N PHE A 101 -0.07 -13.58 -16.64
CA PHE A 101 -0.66 -12.81 -17.73
C PHE A 101 0.07 -12.89 -19.08
N ASN A 102 -0.73 -12.96 -20.15
CA ASN A 102 -0.34 -12.79 -21.55
C ASN A 102 -1.18 -11.71 -22.26
N GLY A 103 -1.13 -10.45 -21.81
CA GLY A 103 -1.63 -9.23 -22.50
C GLY A 103 -3.15 -9.09 -22.76
N ASN A 104 -3.86 -10.13 -23.20
CA ASN A 104 -5.23 -10.07 -23.69
C ASN A 104 -6.29 -9.99 -22.56
N VAL A 105 -5.90 -10.35 -21.33
CA VAL A 105 -6.79 -10.38 -20.15
C VAL A 105 -6.85 -9.04 -19.43
N GLU A 106 -5.92 -8.11 -19.68
CA GLU A 106 -5.91 -6.80 -19.00
C GLU A 106 -7.18 -5.98 -19.28
N LYS A 107 -7.71 -6.08 -20.51
CA LYS A 107 -9.00 -5.48 -20.92
C LYS A 107 -10.20 -6.08 -20.17
N GLN A 108 -10.02 -7.25 -19.56
CA GLN A 108 -11.05 -7.95 -18.80
C GLN A 108 -10.94 -7.67 -17.30
N ILE A 109 -9.95 -6.90 -16.84
CA ILE A 109 -9.84 -6.55 -15.42
C ILE A 109 -10.75 -5.37 -15.09
N LYS A 110 -11.47 -5.48 -13.97
CA LYS A 110 -12.25 -4.38 -13.38
C LYS A 110 -11.37 -3.58 -12.42
N TRP A 111 -10.76 -2.53 -12.95
CA TRP A 111 -9.94 -1.60 -12.16
C TRP A 111 -10.77 -0.70 -11.23
N GLY A 112 -10.12 -0.23 -10.16
CA GLY A 112 -10.65 0.83 -9.32
C GLY A 112 -10.78 2.11 -10.13
N LYS A 113 -11.96 2.72 -10.11
CA LYS A 113 -12.20 4.04 -10.72
C LYS A 113 -12.08 5.13 -9.66
N VAL A 114 -11.71 6.34 -10.09
CA VAL A 114 -11.88 7.54 -9.26
C VAL A 114 -13.32 7.61 -8.76
N LYS A 115 -13.47 7.92 -7.47
CA LYS A 115 -14.79 7.94 -6.82
C LYS A 115 -15.74 8.91 -7.55
N ALA A 116 -16.99 8.51 -7.70
CA ALA A 116 -18.02 9.37 -8.28
C ALA A 116 -18.17 10.71 -7.54
N VAL A 117 -18.37 11.79 -8.29
CA VAL A 117 -18.51 13.17 -7.79
C VAL A 117 -19.61 13.27 -6.73
N GLN A 118 -20.80 12.75 -7.03
CA GLN A 118 -21.93 12.81 -6.10
C GLN A 118 -21.62 12.21 -4.73
N ARG A 119 -21.02 11.00 -4.70
CA ARG A 119 -20.65 10.34 -3.44
C ARG A 119 -19.54 11.09 -2.70
N SER A 120 -18.68 11.77 -3.42
CA SER A 120 -17.60 12.58 -2.86
C SER A 120 -18.15 13.80 -2.15
N ILE A 121 -19.08 14.53 -2.79
CA ILE A 121 -19.80 15.66 -2.18
C ILE A 121 -20.54 15.22 -0.92
N GLU A 122 -21.28 14.10 -0.98
CA GLU A 122 -21.98 13.56 0.19
C GLU A 122 -21.05 13.32 1.37
N LYS A 123 -19.89 12.69 1.15
CA LYS A 123 -18.91 12.43 2.21
C LYS A 123 -18.36 13.73 2.79
N VAL A 124 -17.98 14.68 1.94
CA VAL A 124 -17.40 15.95 2.37
C VAL A 124 -18.39 16.73 3.23
N VAL A 125 -19.64 16.84 2.79
CA VAL A 125 -20.67 17.59 3.50
C VAL A 125 -21.10 16.88 4.80
N ARG A 126 -21.40 15.58 4.74
CA ARG A 126 -22.02 14.86 5.86
C ARG A 126 -21.03 14.37 6.91
N ILE A 127 -19.84 13.93 6.49
CA ILE A 127 -18.86 13.29 7.39
C ILE A 127 -17.71 14.24 7.71
N TYR A 128 -17.20 14.94 6.69
CA TYR A 128 -15.98 15.74 6.83
C TYR A 128 -16.22 17.21 7.14
N LYS A 129 -17.48 17.62 7.36
CA LYS A 129 -17.84 19.00 7.74
C LYS A 129 -17.28 20.04 6.76
N LYS A 130 -17.37 19.75 5.46
CA LYS A 130 -16.86 20.56 4.34
C LYS A 130 -15.34 20.59 4.18
N ASP A 131 -14.59 19.86 5.00
CA ASP A 131 -13.15 19.71 4.81
C ASP A 131 -12.83 18.70 3.71
N VAL A 132 -12.39 19.21 2.56
CA VAL A 132 -12.05 18.41 1.37
C VAL A 132 -10.79 17.58 1.56
N SER A 133 -9.84 18.04 2.37
CA SER A 133 -8.54 17.38 2.59
C SER A 133 -8.70 15.99 3.24
N ARG A 134 -9.84 15.73 3.86
CA ARG A 134 -10.17 14.47 4.54
C ARG A 134 -10.73 13.39 3.60
N LEU A 135 -11.01 13.72 2.33
CA LEU A 135 -11.49 12.78 1.32
C LEU A 135 -10.32 12.01 0.67
N VAL A 136 -9.72 11.12 1.45
CA VAL A 136 -8.46 10.41 1.11
C VAL A 136 -8.63 9.13 0.27
N ASP A 137 -9.84 8.86 -0.21
CA ASP A 137 -10.17 7.63 -0.94
C ASP A 137 -10.70 7.89 -2.36
N LEU A 138 -10.43 9.08 -2.91
CA LEU A 138 -10.83 9.47 -4.27
C LEU A 138 -10.17 8.60 -5.33
N CYS A 139 -8.83 8.54 -5.32
CA CYS A 139 -8.03 7.63 -6.11
C CYS A 139 -7.75 6.36 -5.31
N ARG A 140 -8.17 5.19 -5.81
CA ARG A 140 -8.05 3.94 -5.07
C ARG A 140 -7.97 2.70 -5.96
N GLN A 141 -7.24 1.69 -5.49
CA GLN A 141 -7.16 0.36 -6.10
C GLN A 141 -7.42 -0.73 -5.07
N CYS A 142 -7.74 -1.93 -5.55
CA CYS A 142 -7.98 -3.10 -4.71
C CYS A 142 -7.23 -4.31 -5.27
N ILE A 143 -6.47 -4.99 -4.40
CA ILE A 143 -5.79 -6.25 -4.73
C ILE A 143 -6.39 -7.35 -3.85
N ALA A 144 -6.79 -8.45 -4.49
CA ALA A 144 -7.31 -9.62 -3.80
C ALA A 144 -6.25 -10.72 -3.66
N PHE A 145 -6.32 -11.49 -2.57
CA PHE A 145 -5.37 -12.56 -2.26
C PHE A 145 -6.11 -13.85 -1.89
N GLU A 146 -5.52 -15.00 -2.18
CA GLU A 146 -6.07 -16.29 -1.75
C GLU A 146 -5.85 -16.52 -0.25
N ASN A 147 -4.66 -16.15 0.24
CA ASN A 147 -4.19 -16.44 1.58
C ASN A 147 -3.65 -15.18 2.28
N LEU A 148 -3.45 -15.29 3.60
CA LEU A 148 -3.05 -14.15 4.43
C LEU A 148 -1.56 -13.84 4.30
N GLU A 149 -0.75 -14.85 3.98
CA GLU A 149 0.69 -14.78 3.81
C GLU A 149 1.07 -13.84 2.67
N ASP A 150 0.43 -14.01 1.50
CA ASP A 150 0.60 -13.18 0.31
C ASP A 150 0.09 -11.74 0.56
N LEU A 151 -1.05 -11.60 1.24
CA LEU A 151 -1.56 -10.29 1.64
C LEU A 151 -0.56 -9.55 2.55
N ALA A 152 0.00 -10.25 3.55
CA ALA A 152 1.01 -9.69 4.44
C ALA A 152 2.31 -9.36 3.69
N ALA A 153 2.68 -10.16 2.69
CA ALA A 153 3.80 -9.86 1.80
C ALA A 153 3.56 -8.56 1.00
N CYS A 154 2.35 -8.35 0.50
CA CYS A 154 1.96 -7.12 -0.18
C CYS A 154 2.04 -5.90 0.73
N VAL A 155 1.55 -6.00 1.99
CA VAL A 155 1.71 -4.93 2.98
C VAL A 155 3.19 -4.57 3.18
N ARG A 156 4.07 -5.57 3.32
CA ARG A 156 5.52 -5.33 3.44
C ARG A 156 6.08 -4.66 2.20
N ALA A 157 5.74 -5.15 1.01
CA ALA A 157 6.19 -4.59 -0.26
C ALA A 157 5.83 -3.10 -0.40
N VAL A 158 4.60 -2.72 -0.03
CA VAL A 158 4.15 -1.31 -0.03
C VAL A 158 4.94 -0.46 0.96
N ILE A 159 5.19 -0.95 2.17
CA ILE A 159 5.91 -0.20 3.21
C ILE A 159 7.39 -0.01 2.84
N THR A 160 7.99 -0.99 2.15
CA THR A 160 9.40 -0.93 1.74
C THR A 160 9.61 -0.27 0.38
N ASP A 161 8.55 0.13 -0.32
CA ASP A 161 8.64 0.82 -1.60
C ASP A 161 9.18 2.24 -1.38
N SER A 162 10.35 2.54 -1.93
CA SER A 162 11.04 3.82 -1.72
C SER A 162 10.29 5.03 -2.25
N GLU A 163 9.34 4.83 -3.18
CA GLU A 163 8.50 5.91 -3.70
C GLU A 163 7.19 6.06 -2.91
N VAL A 164 6.96 5.30 -1.85
CA VAL A 164 5.71 5.34 -1.09
C VAL A 164 5.90 5.91 0.31
N LYS A 165 5.10 6.92 0.63
CA LYS A 165 4.94 7.40 2.01
C LYS A 165 3.60 6.90 2.55
N VAL A 166 3.66 5.91 3.44
CA VAL A 166 2.46 5.41 4.13
C VAL A 166 1.98 6.44 5.16
N VAL A 167 0.73 6.89 5.01
CA VAL A 167 0.08 7.83 5.93
C VAL A 167 -0.67 7.06 7.02
N ARG A 168 -1.38 5.99 6.65
CA ARG A 168 -2.20 5.22 7.59
C ARG A 168 -2.45 3.80 7.10
N ILE A 169 -2.44 2.84 8.02
CA ILE A 169 -2.95 1.49 7.78
C ILE A 169 -4.15 1.22 8.69
N LYS A 170 -5.26 0.77 8.09
CA LYS A 170 -6.45 0.28 8.78
C LYS A 170 -6.51 -1.23 8.61
N ASN A 171 -6.05 -1.97 9.61
CA ASN A 171 -6.14 -3.43 9.63
C ASN A 171 -7.50 -3.86 10.19
N ARG A 172 -8.46 -4.17 9.31
CA ARG A 172 -9.75 -4.74 9.70
C ARG A 172 -9.74 -6.27 9.76
N LEU A 173 -8.61 -6.92 9.45
CA LEU A 173 -8.43 -8.36 9.63
C LEU A 173 -8.07 -8.73 11.08
N SER A 174 -7.56 -7.77 11.87
CA SER A 174 -7.23 -8.01 13.28
C SER A 174 -8.42 -8.60 14.06
N PRO A 175 -8.20 -9.63 14.90
CA PRO A 175 -9.22 -10.14 15.82
C PRO A 175 -9.79 -9.06 16.75
N ASP A 176 -8.98 -8.08 17.12
CA ASP A 176 -9.36 -6.97 18.01
C ASP A 176 -10.15 -5.87 17.28
N TYR A 177 -10.38 -6.00 15.97
CA TYR A 177 -11.15 -5.04 15.21
C TYR A 177 -12.65 -5.22 15.48
N ASP A 178 -13.29 -4.21 16.07
CA ASP A 178 -14.74 -4.19 16.24
C ASP A 178 -15.46 -4.20 14.89
N SER A 179 -15.95 -5.38 14.51
CA SER A 179 -16.62 -5.64 13.23
C SER A 179 -17.95 -4.90 13.09
N ASN A 180 -18.55 -4.41 14.19
CA ASN A 180 -19.76 -3.59 14.14
C ASN A 180 -19.51 -2.24 13.46
N THR A 181 -18.28 -1.72 13.56
CA THR A 181 -17.88 -0.45 12.92
C THR A 181 -17.79 -0.56 11.39
N SER A 182 -17.61 -1.77 10.86
CA SER A 182 -17.49 -2.02 9.42
C SER A 182 -18.62 -2.90 8.87
N LYS A 183 -19.60 -3.28 9.71
CA LYS A 183 -20.64 -4.27 9.40
C LYS A 183 -20.08 -5.56 8.78
N GLY A 184 -18.99 -6.04 9.37
CA GLY A 184 -18.35 -7.29 8.96
C GLY A 184 -17.42 -7.19 7.76
N TYR A 185 -17.12 -6.00 7.24
CA TYR A 185 -16.07 -5.84 6.24
C TYR A 185 -14.69 -6.12 6.87
N ARG A 186 -13.95 -7.03 6.23
CA ARG A 186 -12.60 -7.46 6.63
C ARG A 186 -11.65 -7.27 5.45
N ASP A 187 -10.73 -6.34 5.59
CA ASP A 187 -9.69 -5.96 4.64
C ASP A 187 -8.58 -5.18 5.36
N VAL A 188 -7.48 -4.91 4.66
CA VAL A 188 -6.46 -3.94 5.06
C VAL A 188 -6.53 -2.77 4.11
N ALA A 189 -6.79 -1.56 4.61
CA ALA A 189 -6.78 -0.35 3.80
C ALA A 189 -5.56 0.51 4.15
N ILE A 190 -4.75 0.83 3.15
CA ILE A 190 -3.53 1.63 3.26
C ILE A 190 -3.79 2.98 2.59
N ASN A 191 -3.73 4.06 3.35
CA ASN A 191 -3.69 5.42 2.82
C ASN A 191 -2.22 5.84 2.68
N MET A 192 -1.84 6.34 1.51
CA MET A 192 -0.45 6.66 1.19
C MET A 192 -0.33 7.71 0.09
N CYS A 193 0.83 8.36 0.02
CA CYS A 193 1.25 9.20 -1.10
C CYS A 193 2.30 8.47 -1.94
N ILE A 194 2.33 8.75 -3.24
CA ILE A 194 3.36 8.24 -4.15
C ILE A 194 4.26 9.42 -4.51
N ASN A 195 5.55 9.31 -4.21
CA ASN A 195 6.60 10.30 -4.41
C ASN A 195 7.62 9.80 -5.45
N SER A 196 7.12 9.50 -6.64
CA SER A 196 7.94 9.22 -7.83
C SER A 196 8.27 10.51 -8.58
N GLN A 197 9.26 10.46 -9.47
CA GLN A 197 9.60 11.61 -10.32
C GLN A 197 8.37 12.14 -11.08
N THR A 198 7.57 11.24 -11.67
CA THR A 198 6.32 11.61 -12.38
C THR A 198 5.35 12.37 -11.50
N THR A 199 5.15 11.95 -10.25
CA THR A 199 4.22 12.65 -9.33
C THR A 199 4.76 13.98 -8.84
N ILE A 200 6.09 14.13 -8.75
CA ILE A 200 6.76 15.39 -8.40
C ILE A 200 6.61 16.38 -9.55
N ASP A 201 6.88 15.95 -10.79
CA ASP A 201 6.78 16.78 -11.99
C ASP A 201 5.35 17.31 -12.19
N LEU A 202 4.34 16.50 -11.83
CA LEU A 202 2.93 16.88 -11.88
C LEU A 202 2.45 17.69 -10.67
N GLY A 203 3.28 17.85 -9.63
CA GLY A 203 2.90 18.54 -8.39
C GLY A 203 1.81 17.81 -7.58
N ILE A 204 1.74 16.48 -7.68
CA ILE A 204 0.71 15.64 -7.03
C ILE A 204 1.29 14.61 -6.05
N ASN A 205 2.58 14.67 -5.76
CA ASN A 205 3.29 13.72 -4.89
C ASN A 205 2.82 13.71 -3.44
N THR A 206 2.03 14.70 -3.02
CA THR A 206 1.38 14.77 -1.70
C THR A 206 -0.06 14.23 -1.70
N HIS A 207 -0.65 13.95 -2.86
CA HIS A 207 -2.03 13.48 -2.94
C HIS A 207 -2.17 12.09 -2.29
N ILE A 208 -3.13 11.94 -1.37
CA ILE A 208 -3.37 10.68 -0.68
C ILE A 208 -4.29 9.80 -1.51
N CYS A 209 -3.83 8.59 -1.81
CA CYS A 209 -4.61 7.51 -2.40
C CYS A 209 -4.87 6.38 -1.40
N GLU A 210 -5.79 5.47 -1.74
CA GLU A 210 -6.10 4.28 -0.93
C GLU A 210 -5.84 2.98 -1.70
N LEU A 211 -5.06 2.07 -1.11
CA LEU A 211 -4.95 0.68 -1.54
C LEU A 211 -5.72 -0.23 -0.58
N GLN A 212 -6.64 -1.01 -1.10
CA GLN A 212 -7.39 -2.02 -0.35
C GLN A 212 -6.83 -3.41 -0.64
N LEU A 213 -6.52 -4.18 0.40
CA LEU A 213 -6.07 -5.56 0.31
C LEU A 213 -7.11 -6.46 0.95
N ILE A 214 -7.60 -7.45 0.23
CA ILE A 214 -8.70 -8.30 0.68
C ILE A 214 -8.45 -9.77 0.38
N LEU A 215 -8.87 -10.68 1.26
CA LEU A 215 -8.91 -12.10 0.92
C LEU A 215 -10.10 -12.38 0.00
N LYS A 216 -9.92 -13.21 -1.03
CA LYS A 216 -10.98 -13.59 -1.96
C LYS A 216 -12.19 -14.20 -1.24
N SER A 217 -11.95 -14.97 -0.18
CA SER A 217 -13.00 -15.50 0.69
C SER A 217 -13.85 -14.38 1.32
N PHE A 218 -13.23 -13.31 1.83
CA PHE A 218 -13.95 -12.14 2.36
C PHE A 218 -14.58 -11.28 1.25
N ALA A 219 -13.95 -11.19 0.08
CA ALA A 219 -14.51 -10.47 -1.05
C ALA A 219 -15.78 -11.13 -1.58
N ALA A 220 -15.84 -12.48 -1.60
CA ALA A 220 -17.03 -13.23 -1.98
C ALA A 220 -18.23 -12.98 -1.06
N LEU A 221 -17.98 -12.68 0.22
CA LEU A 221 -19.04 -12.31 1.17
C LEU A 221 -19.61 -10.91 0.93
N LYS A 222 -18.90 -10.04 0.18
CA LYS A 222 -19.41 -8.74 -0.29
C LYS A 222 -20.37 -8.93 -1.48
N SER A 223 -21.40 -9.75 -1.30
CA SER A 223 -22.47 -9.88 -2.29
C SER A 223 -23.18 -8.53 -2.52
N GLU A 224 -23.83 -8.35 -3.66
CA GLU A 224 -24.63 -7.14 -3.94
C GLU A 224 -25.68 -6.91 -2.84
N ALA A 225 -26.29 -7.97 -2.31
CA ALA A 225 -27.19 -7.90 -1.16
C ALA A 225 -26.48 -7.41 0.11
N GLY A 226 -25.23 -7.82 0.34
CA GLY A 226 -24.39 -7.30 1.42
C GLY A 226 -24.04 -5.82 1.25
N HIS A 227 -23.77 -5.40 0.01
CA HIS A 227 -23.53 -3.99 -0.31
C HIS A 227 -24.78 -3.13 -0.09
N ALA A 228 -25.96 -3.60 -0.53
CA ALA A 228 -27.23 -2.91 -0.32
C ALA A 228 -27.53 -2.73 1.18
N ARG A 229 -27.37 -3.79 1.99
CA ARG A 229 -27.53 -3.71 3.46
C ARG A 229 -26.57 -2.70 4.09
N TYR A 230 -25.31 -2.66 3.63
CA TYR A 230 -24.34 -1.68 4.09
C TYR A 230 -24.76 -0.25 3.74
N VAL A 231 -25.25 0.00 2.51
CA VAL A 231 -25.72 1.33 2.09
C VAL A 231 -26.89 1.78 2.96
N THR A 232 -27.88 0.92 3.21
CA THR A 232 -29.02 1.25 4.08
C THR A 232 -28.56 1.60 5.50
N PHE A 233 -27.72 0.75 6.11
CA PHE A 233 -27.18 1.02 7.45
C PHE A 233 -26.39 2.32 7.52
N ARG A 234 -25.53 2.57 6.54
CA ARG A 234 -24.70 3.78 6.47
C ARG A 234 -25.56 5.03 6.33
N ASN A 235 -26.58 4.99 5.46
CA ASN A 235 -27.50 6.12 5.27
C ASN A 235 -28.29 6.44 6.56
N MET A 236 -28.68 5.42 7.34
CA MET A 236 -29.31 5.63 8.66
C MET A 236 -28.40 6.36 9.66
N ARG A 237 -27.09 6.36 9.45
CA ARG A 237 -26.10 7.07 10.29
C ARG A 237 -25.66 8.42 9.72
N ALA A 238 -26.26 8.84 8.61
CA ALA A 238 -25.85 10.01 7.83
C ALA A 238 -24.37 9.95 7.37
N GLU A 239 -23.84 8.75 7.12
CA GLU A 239 -22.48 8.51 6.57
C GLU A 239 -22.47 8.30 5.03
#